data_AF-A0A9D8K4N8-F1
#
_entry.id   AF-A0A9D8K4N8-F1
#
_cell.length_a   1.000
_cell.length_b   1.000
_cell.length_c   1.000
_cell.angle_alpha   90.00
_cell.angle_beta   90.00
_cell.angle_gamma   90.00
#
_symmetry.space_group_name_H-M   'P 1'
#
loop_
_entity.id
_entity.type
_entity.pdbx_description
1 polymer ?
#
loop_
_entity_poly.entity_id
_entity_poly.type
_entity_poly.pdbx_seq_one_letter_code
_entity_poly.pdbx_strand_id
1 'polypeptide(L)' 'MSSDVPRVRQQYLDIKKQYPHAIVFFRLGDFYETFDSDAELIARELDIVLTSRE' A
#
# COMPACT_ATOMS: atom_id res chain seq x y z
N MET A 1 2.11 -11.67 -18.27
CA MET A 1 3.10 -10.87 -17.51
C MET A 1 2.57 -10.77 -16.09
N SER A 2 3.46 -10.96 -15.11
CA SER A 2 3.18 -11.52 -13.79
C SER A 2 2.08 -10.81 -12.99
N SER A 3 1.00 -11.53 -12.66
CA SER A 3 -0.06 -11.07 -11.76
C SER A 3 0.38 -11.24 -10.29
N ASP A 4 1.43 -10.51 -9.88
CA ASP A 4 1.96 -10.55 -8.50
C ASP A 4 1.24 -9.57 -7.54
N VAL A 5 0.46 -8.64 -8.09
CA VAL A 5 -0.32 -7.64 -7.33
C VAL A 5 -1.21 -8.28 -6.26
N PRO A 6 -1.94 -9.38 -6.53
CA PRO A 6 -2.74 -10.04 -5.51
C PRO A 6 -1.91 -10.57 -4.34
N ARG A 7 -0.68 -11.05 -4.58
CA ARG A 7 0.18 -11.62 -3.54
C ARG A 7 0.82 -10.54 -2.66
N VAL A 8 1.30 -9.45 -3.28
CA VAL A 8 1.85 -8.30 -2.54
C VAL A 8 0.79 -7.65 -1.66
N ARG A 9 -0.43 -7.47 -2.20
CA ARG A 9 -1.55 -6.91 -1.43
C ARG A 9 -1.96 -7.82 -0.25
N GLN A 10 -1.94 -9.14 -0.41
CA GLN A 10 -2.19 -10.05 0.71
C GLN A 10 -1.15 -9.90 1.83
N GLN A 11 0.14 -9.83 1.48
CA GLN A 11 1.20 -9.62 2.47
C GLN A 11 1.05 -8.28 3.19
N TYR A 12 0.69 -7.23 2.45
CA TYR A 12 0.37 -5.92 3.04
C TYR A 12 -0.74 -6.02 4.08
N LEU A 13 -1.86 -6.64 3.72
CA LEU A 13 -3.01 -6.77 4.61
C LEU A 13 -2.69 -7.59 5.86
N ASP A 14 -1.87 -8.63 5.75
CA ASP A 14 -1.46 -9.43 6.91
C ASP A 14 -0.55 -8.66 7.88
N ILE A 15 0.27 -7.74 7.39
CA ILE A 15 1.03 -6.81 8.23
C ILE A 15 0.09 -5.76 8.83
N LYS A 16 -0.81 -5.17 8.03
CA LYS A 16 -1.77 -4.14 8.48
C LYS A 16 -2.68 -4.66 9.60
N LYS A 17 -3.11 -5.93 9.55
CA LYS A 17 -3.90 -6.56 10.64
C LYS A 17 -3.19 -6.54 11.99
N GLN A 18 -1.85 -6.60 12.01
CA GLN A 18 -1.06 -6.53 13.24
C GLN A 18 -0.96 -5.08 13.77
N TYR A 19 -1.14 -4.09 12.89
CA TYR A 19 -1.04 -2.67 13.20
C TYR A 19 -2.25 -1.88 12.64
N PRO A 20 -3.47 -2.15 13.14
CA PRO A 20 -4.70 -1.63 12.52
C PRO A 20 -4.80 -0.10 12.52
N HIS A 21 -4.13 0.56 13.47
CA HIS A 21 -4.13 2.02 13.62
C HIS A 21 -2.88 2.71 13.06
N ALA A 22 -1.93 1.96 12.48
CA ALA A 22 -0.73 2.52 11.89
C ALA A 22 -0.80 2.49 10.37
N ILE A 23 -0.17 3.45 9.71
CA ILE A 23 0.04 3.41 8.28
C ILE A 23 1.24 2.49 7.99
N VAL A 24 1.05 1.50 7.11
CA VAL A 24 2.13 0.58 6.73
C VAL A 24 2.79 1.07 5.46
N PHE A 25 4.07 1.42 5.53
CA PHE A 25 4.88 1.70 4.34
C PHE A 25 5.52 0.39 3.87
N PHE A 26 5.00 -0.17 2.78
CA PHE A 26 5.46 -1.45 2.27
C PHE A 26 6.52 -1.23 1.19
N ARG A 27 7.72 -1.75 1.42
CA ARG A 27 8.83 -1.58 0.47
C ARG A 27 8.60 -2.45 -0.77
N LEU A 28 8.47 -1.81 -1.93
CA LEU A 28 8.38 -2.46 -3.23
C LEU A 28 9.46 -1.87 -4.14
N GLY A 29 10.59 -2.59 -4.24
CA GLY A 29 11.78 -2.08 -4.94
C GLY A 29 12.36 -0.85 -4.26
N ASP A 30 12.41 0.26 -4.99
CA ASP A 30 12.99 1.54 -4.55
C ASP A 30 11.97 2.45 -3.87
N PHE A 31 10.68 2.10 -3.89
CA PHE A 31 9.61 2.91 -3.33
C PHE A 31 8.98 2.23 -2.11
N TYR A 32 8.37 3.07 -1.26
CA TYR A 32 7.40 2.62 -0.28
C TYR A 32 6.02 2.86 -0.85
N GLU A 33 5.24 1.79 -0.96
CA GLU A 33 3.86 1.83 -1.42
C GLU A 33 2.91 1.51 -0.26
N THR A 34 1.73 2.09 -0.34
CA THR A 34 0.61 1.86 0.58
C THR A 34 -0.61 1.50 -0.24
N PHE A 35 -1.52 0.74 0.35
CA PHE A 35 -2.69 0.21 -0.37
C PHE A 35 -4.00 0.58 0.35
N ASP A 36 -5.09 0.49 -0.40
CA ASP A 36 -6.45 0.73 0.07
C ASP A 36 -6.60 2.10 0.76
N SER A 37 -7.25 2.17 1.93
CA SER A 37 -7.51 3.41 2.66
C SER A 37 -6.25 4.18 3.06
N ASP A 38 -5.13 3.48 3.27
CA ASP A 38 -3.87 4.13 3.62
C ASP A 38 -3.33 4.91 2.42
N ALA A 39 -3.50 4.41 1.19
CA ALA A 39 -3.10 5.11 -0.02
C ALA A 39 -3.89 6.42 -0.21
N GLU A 40 -5.20 6.38 -0.02
CA GLU A 40 -6.06 7.57 -0.11
C GLU A 40 -5.70 8.62 0.95
N LEU A 41 -5.43 8.17 2.17
CA LEU A 41 -5.03 9.03 3.27
C LEU A 41 -3.70 9.74 2.95
N ILE A 42 -2.66 8.99 2.60
CA ILE A 42 -1.32 9.54 2.38
C ILE A 42 -1.27 10.41 1.14
N ALA A 43 -1.99 10.05 0.07
CA ALA A 43 -2.09 10.87 -1.13
C ALA A 43 -2.58 12.29 -0.80
N ARG A 44 -3.60 12.38 0.06
CA ARG A 44 -4.14 13.67 0.51
C ARG A 44 -3.19 14.40 1.47
N GLU A 45 -2.66 13.71 2.49
CA GLU A 45 -1.88 14.37 3.55
C GLU A 45 -0.46 14.75 3.10
N LEU A 46 0.14 14.00 2.16
CA LEU A 46 1.50 14.24 1.66
C LEU A 46 1.53 14.93 0.28
N ASP A 47 0.36 15.26 -0.28
CA ASP A 47 0.22 15.85 -1.62
C ASP A 47 0.98 15.04 -2.70
N ILE A 48 0.75 13.73 -2.70
CA ILE A 48 1.33 12.79 -3.69
C ILE A 48 0.23 12.19 -4.57
N VAL A 49 0.61 11.77 -5.78
CA VAL A 49 -0.33 11.22 -6.76
C VAL A 49 -0.89 9.87 -6.30
N LEU A 50 -2.20 9.78 -6.14
CA LEU A 50 -2.92 8.51 -5.94
C LEU A 50 -2.99 7.76 -7.28
N THR A 51 -2.54 6.51 -7.29
CA THR A 51 -2.57 5.65 -8.49
C THR A 51 -3.32 4.35 -8.20
N SER A 52 -3.90 3.76 -9.24
CA SER A 52 -4.54 2.44 -9.18
C SER A 52 -3.82 1.46 -10.10
N ARG A 53 -3.64 0.22 -9.65
CA ARG A 53 -3.18 -0.89 -10.49
C ARG A 53 -4.37 -1.82 -10.77
N GLU A 54 -4.56 -2.19 -12.03
CA GLU A 54 -5.53 -3.21 -12.47
C GLU A 54 -5.06 -4.63 -12.11
#